data_AF-A0A1I1NTU3-F1
#
_entry.id   AF-A0A1I1NTU3-F1
#
_cell.length_a   1.000
_cell.length_b   1.000
_cell.length_c   1.000
_cell.angle_alpha   90.00
_cell.angle_beta   90.00
_cell.angle_gamma   90.00
#
_symmetry.space_group_name_H-M   'P 1'
#
loop_
_entity.id
_entity.type
_entity.pdbx_description
1 polymer ?
#
loop_
_entity_poly.entity_id
_entity_poly.type
_entity_poly.pdbx_seq_one_letter_code
_entity_poly.pdbx_strand_id
1 'polypeptide(L)'
;MARHPDNAFAYTQQEQALIAQALAEAKPWNAPCAAPLKTRIYAYHKDLQKEMCCYCLRNHIGEFKLVIDTEHILPKEKYRPHMFEIWNLSVSCKRCNMKVKGQRIDFLADATFASVGTQDNSAYHFVHPNLDEVRQHLSRVALEVDGERLVSYVVKGNSAKGTFHVDYFRLRELEIATFDAAQIEGAEENASAALEGIRAVVRDLARSTGNAV
;
A
#
# COMPACT_ATOMS: atom_id res chain seq x y z
N MET A 1 -13.00 11.88 -6.30
CA MET A 1 -13.82 10.79 -5.73
C MET A 1 -12.90 9.64 -5.39
N ALA A 2 -12.69 9.36 -4.09
CA ALA A 2 -12.01 8.15 -3.66
C ALA A 2 -12.87 6.96 -4.13
N ARG A 3 -12.28 6.00 -4.86
CA ARG A 3 -13.01 4.80 -5.25
C ARG A 3 -13.15 3.93 -4.01
N HIS A 4 -14.31 3.95 -3.37
CA HIS A 4 -14.63 2.95 -2.35
C HIS A 4 -14.73 1.59 -3.07
N PRO A 5 -13.90 0.60 -2.70
CA PRO A 5 -13.81 -0.67 -3.44
C PRO A 5 -15.09 -1.51 -3.39
N ASP A 6 -16.02 -1.22 -2.47
CA ASP A 6 -17.26 -1.98 -2.33
C ASP A 6 -18.27 -1.74 -3.46
N ASN A 7 -18.11 -0.68 -4.26
CA ASN A 7 -19.03 -0.44 -5.39
C ASN A 7 -18.69 -1.23 -6.67
N ALA A 8 -17.56 -1.95 -6.73
CA ALA A 8 -17.18 -2.71 -7.93
C ALA A 8 -17.00 -4.22 -7.70
N PHE A 9 -16.56 -4.63 -6.50
CA PHE A 9 -16.34 -6.05 -6.22
C PHE A 9 -17.51 -6.65 -5.46
N ALA A 10 -18.20 -7.59 -6.10
CA ALA A 10 -19.19 -8.43 -5.46
C ALA A 10 -18.77 -9.90 -5.50
N TYR A 11 -18.99 -10.61 -4.40
CA TYR A 11 -18.92 -12.07 -4.38
C TYR A 11 -20.15 -12.64 -5.09
N THR A 12 -19.93 -13.62 -5.95
CA THR A 12 -21.02 -14.44 -6.48
C THR A 12 -21.60 -15.31 -5.37
N GLN A 13 -22.82 -15.81 -5.56
CA GLN A 13 -23.45 -16.74 -4.60
C GLN A 13 -22.59 -18.00 -4.38
N GLN A 14 -21.95 -18.50 -5.44
CA GLN A 14 -21.03 -19.63 -5.36
C GLN A 14 -19.83 -19.30 -4.46
N GLU A 15 -19.24 -18.12 -4.61
CA GLU A 15 -18.10 -17.72 -3.79
C GLU A 15 -18.48 -17.47 -2.34
N GLN A 16 -19.67 -16.93 -2.07
CA GLN A 16 -20.19 -16.82 -0.71
C GLN A 16 -20.31 -18.20 -0.05
N ALA A 17 -20.77 -19.22 -0.78
CA ALA A 17 -20.80 -20.60 -0.29
C ALA A 17 -19.38 -21.15 -0.02
N LEU A 18 -18.42 -20.86 -0.90
CA LEU A 18 -17.00 -21.25 -0.69
C LEU A 18 -16.40 -20.54 0.53
N ILE A 19 -16.72 -19.27 0.77
CA ILE A 19 -16.29 -18.52 1.96
C ILE A 19 -16.86 -19.18 3.22
N ALA A 20 -18.17 -19.48 3.23
CA ALA A 20 -18.81 -20.15 4.36
C ALA A 20 -18.18 -21.52 4.65
N GLN A 21 -17.90 -22.31 3.61
CA GLN A 21 -17.20 -23.59 3.72
C GLN A 21 -15.78 -23.40 4.29
N ALA A 22 -15.01 -22.45 3.76
CA ALA A 22 -13.65 -22.18 4.23
C ALA A 22 -13.63 -21.76 5.70
N LEU A 23 -14.58 -20.90 6.12
CA LEU A 23 -14.69 -20.40 7.50
C LEU A 23 -14.99 -21.50 8.53
N ALA A 24 -15.47 -22.67 8.11
CA ALA A 24 -15.65 -23.84 8.97
C ALA A 24 -14.31 -24.58 9.25
N GLU A 25 -13.26 -24.35 8.46
CA GLU A 25 -11.96 -25.00 8.67
C GLU A 25 -11.13 -24.31 9.75
N ALA A 26 -10.17 -25.02 10.35
CA ALA A 26 -9.25 -24.44 11.33
C ALA A 26 -8.46 -23.24 10.76
N LYS A 27 -8.03 -23.34 9.49
CA LYS A 27 -7.26 -22.29 8.77
C LYS A 27 -7.99 -21.86 7.48
N PRO A 28 -9.04 -21.03 7.55
CA PRO A 28 -9.92 -20.74 6.41
C PRO A 28 -9.21 -20.14 5.20
N TRP A 29 -8.26 -19.24 5.42
CA TRP A 29 -7.48 -18.67 4.31
C TRP A 29 -6.71 -19.74 3.52
N ASN A 30 -6.36 -20.85 4.18
CA ASN A 30 -5.61 -21.95 3.58
C ASN A 30 -6.52 -23.08 3.09
N ALA A 31 -7.84 -22.96 3.24
CA ALA A 31 -8.81 -23.92 2.76
C ALA A 31 -8.66 -24.12 1.24
N PRO A 32 -8.57 -25.37 0.75
CA PRO A 32 -8.46 -25.63 -0.69
C PRO A 32 -9.63 -25.05 -1.49
N CYS A 33 -10.85 -25.07 -0.94
CA CYS A 33 -12.04 -24.53 -1.59
C CYS A 33 -11.95 -23.01 -1.87
N ALA A 34 -11.16 -22.27 -1.07
CA ALA A 34 -10.96 -20.84 -1.24
C ALA A 34 -9.91 -20.48 -2.29
N ALA A 35 -9.20 -21.45 -2.89
CA ALA A 35 -8.11 -21.16 -3.82
C ALA A 35 -8.54 -20.31 -5.04
N PRO A 36 -9.62 -20.64 -5.78
CA PRO A 36 -10.06 -19.83 -6.92
C PRO A 36 -10.45 -18.41 -6.52
N LEU A 37 -11.14 -18.29 -5.38
CA LEU A 37 -11.57 -17.02 -4.80
C LEU A 37 -10.37 -16.12 -4.49
N LYS A 38 -9.35 -16.66 -3.81
CA LYS A 38 -8.12 -15.91 -3.49
C LYS A 38 -7.42 -15.41 -4.73
N THR A 39 -7.39 -16.21 -5.81
CA THR A 39 -6.83 -15.77 -7.09
C THR A 39 -7.59 -14.58 -7.65
N ARG A 40 -8.93 -14.57 -7.59
CA ARG A 40 -9.75 -13.46 -8.06
C ARG A 40 -9.56 -12.19 -7.21
N ILE A 41 -9.56 -12.33 -5.89
CA ILE A 41 -9.30 -11.24 -4.94
C ILE A 41 -7.92 -10.62 -5.20
N TYR A 42 -6.89 -11.46 -5.33
CA TYR A 42 -5.53 -11.00 -5.61
C TYR A 42 -5.47 -10.21 -6.92
N ALA A 43 -6.08 -10.72 -8.00
CA ALA A 43 -6.10 -10.04 -9.29
C ALA A 43 -6.84 -8.69 -9.22
N TYR A 44 -7.98 -8.64 -8.54
CA TYR A 44 -8.74 -7.41 -8.34
C TYR A 44 -7.93 -6.32 -7.64
N HIS A 45 -7.29 -6.64 -6.51
CA HIS A 45 -6.51 -5.66 -5.76
C HIS A 45 -5.25 -5.24 -6.52
N LYS A 46 -4.59 -6.17 -7.23
CA LYS A 46 -3.43 -5.87 -8.07
C LYS A 46 -3.78 -4.85 -9.17
N ASP A 47 -4.94 -4.99 -9.81
CA ASP A 47 -5.45 -4.02 -10.79
C ASP A 47 -5.82 -2.68 -10.15
N LEU A 48 -6.58 -2.70 -9.05
CA LEU A 48 -6.99 -1.51 -8.31
C LEU A 48 -5.78 -0.67 -7.87
N GLN A 49 -4.72 -1.33 -7.44
CA GLN A 49 -3.46 -0.73 -6.99
C GLN A 49 -2.49 -0.39 -8.12
N LYS A 50 -2.86 -0.67 -9.38
CA LYS A 50 -2.02 -0.49 -10.57
C LYS A 50 -0.65 -1.15 -10.41
N GLU A 51 -0.65 -2.41 -9.98
CA GLU A 51 0.58 -3.20 -9.82
C GLU A 51 1.56 -2.61 -8.78
N MET A 52 1.07 -1.89 -7.76
CA MET A 52 1.91 -1.36 -6.68
C MET A 52 1.59 -1.99 -5.32
N CYS A 53 2.61 -2.11 -4.47
CA CYS A 53 2.41 -2.42 -3.04
C CYS A 53 1.48 -1.41 -2.40
N CYS A 54 0.46 -1.86 -1.66
CA CYS A 54 -0.50 -0.97 -1.00
C CYS A 54 0.09 -0.06 0.08
N TYR A 55 1.28 -0.39 0.57
CA TYR A 55 1.95 0.36 1.64
C TYR A 55 3.12 1.18 1.09
N CYS A 56 4.17 0.52 0.58
CA CYS A 56 5.34 1.24 0.10
C CYS A 56 5.23 1.78 -1.33
N LEU A 57 4.13 1.57 -2.05
CA LEU A 57 3.92 2.07 -3.41
C LEU A 57 5.02 1.65 -4.41
N ARG A 58 5.81 0.61 -4.09
CA ARG A 58 6.80 0.03 -5.00
C ARG A 58 6.07 -0.74 -6.09
N ASN A 59 6.57 -0.63 -7.30
CA ASN A 59 6.12 -1.40 -8.45
C ASN A 59 6.30 -2.91 -8.22
N HIS A 60 5.33 -3.69 -8.68
CA HIS A 60 5.29 -5.15 -8.70
C HIS A 60 5.39 -5.73 -10.12
N ILE A 61 5.40 -4.89 -11.17
CA ILE A 61 5.60 -5.36 -12.55
C ILE A 61 6.96 -6.05 -12.66
N GLY A 62 6.95 -7.28 -13.17
CA GLY A 62 8.16 -8.11 -13.34
C GLY A 62 8.69 -8.74 -12.04
N GLU A 63 8.07 -8.47 -10.89
CA GLU A 63 8.50 -9.05 -9.62
C GLU A 63 8.09 -10.52 -9.49
N PHE A 64 8.93 -11.28 -8.79
CA PHE A 64 8.62 -12.68 -8.53
C PHE A 64 7.47 -12.81 -7.54
N LYS A 65 6.52 -13.72 -7.81
CA LYS A 65 5.32 -13.93 -6.99
C LYS A 65 5.65 -14.22 -5.52
N LEU A 66 6.81 -14.81 -5.21
CA LEU A 66 7.20 -15.08 -3.81
C LEU A 66 7.58 -13.83 -3.02
N VAL A 67 7.64 -12.64 -3.63
CA VAL A 67 7.92 -11.36 -2.96
C VAL A 67 6.63 -10.61 -2.62
N ILE A 68 5.50 -11.01 -3.20
CA ILE A 68 4.21 -10.33 -3.14
C ILE A 68 3.18 -11.26 -2.51
N ASP A 69 2.46 -10.77 -1.51
CA ASP A 69 1.44 -11.53 -0.81
C ASP A 69 0.10 -10.79 -0.83
N THR A 70 -0.98 -11.56 -0.67
CA THR A 70 -2.26 -10.98 -0.25
C THR A 70 -2.14 -10.48 1.19
N GLU A 71 -2.41 -9.19 1.37
CA GLU A 71 -2.44 -8.51 2.66
C GLU A 71 -3.80 -8.68 3.33
N HIS A 72 -3.80 -8.90 4.64
CA HIS A 72 -4.98 -8.67 5.48
C HIS A 72 -4.71 -7.47 6.37
N ILE A 73 -5.37 -6.35 6.10
CA ILE A 73 -5.11 -5.09 6.78
C ILE A 73 -5.32 -5.26 8.28
N LEU A 74 -6.45 -5.82 8.69
CA LEU A 74 -6.65 -6.41 10.00
C LEU A 74 -6.13 -7.85 9.98
N PRO A 75 -5.21 -8.22 10.87
CA PRO A 75 -4.61 -9.55 10.84
C PRO A 75 -5.67 -10.65 11.00
N LYS A 76 -5.69 -11.59 10.06
CA LYS A 76 -6.68 -12.69 10.02
C LYS A 76 -6.71 -13.59 11.26
N GLU A 77 -5.61 -13.67 12.00
CA GLU A 77 -5.51 -14.44 13.24
C GLU A 77 -6.26 -13.78 14.41
N LYS A 78 -6.44 -12.44 14.33
CA LYS A 78 -7.14 -11.64 15.35
C LYS A 78 -8.56 -11.28 14.92
N TYR A 79 -8.78 -11.10 13.60
CA TYR A 79 -10.04 -10.64 13.02
C TYR A 79 -10.57 -11.64 12.00
N ARG A 80 -10.81 -12.86 12.46
CA ARG A 80 -11.35 -13.95 11.62
C ARG A 80 -12.64 -13.56 10.88
N PRO A 81 -13.61 -12.83 11.47
CA PRO A 81 -14.82 -12.42 10.74
C PRO A 81 -14.53 -11.53 9.52
N HIS A 82 -13.42 -10.79 9.52
CA HIS A 82 -13.04 -9.90 8.43
C HIS A 82 -12.08 -10.53 7.42
N MET A 83 -11.84 -11.84 7.50
CA MET A 83 -10.81 -12.50 6.69
C MET A 83 -11.08 -12.44 5.18
N PHE A 84 -12.35 -12.53 4.78
CA PHE A 84 -12.78 -12.46 3.38
C PHE A 84 -13.48 -11.14 3.07
N GLU A 85 -13.35 -10.12 3.92
CA GLU A 85 -13.91 -8.81 3.64
C GLU A 85 -13.00 -8.06 2.66
N ILE A 86 -13.56 -7.60 1.54
CA ILE A 86 -12.77 -7.00 0.45
C ILE A 86 -12.07 -5.73 0.88
N TRP A 87 -12.73 -4.89 1.66
CA TRP A 87 -12.11 -3.71 2.24
C TRP A 87 -10.94 -4.06 3.18
N ASN A 88 -10.91 -5.28 3.74
CA ASN A 88 -9.83 -5.75 4.62
C ASN A 88 -8.68 -6.46 3.87
N LEU A 89 -8.82 -6.69 2.57
CA LEU A 89 -7.84 -7.41 1.74
C LEU A 89 -7.10 -6.46 0.81
N SER A 90 -5.83 -6.75 0.50
CA SER A 90 -5.06 -5.96 -0.47
C SER A 90 -3.88 -6.77 -1.00
N VAL A 91 -2.97 -6.16 -1.77
CA VAL A 91 -1.73 -6.78 -2.22
C VAL A 91 -0.53 -5.97 -1.74
N SER A 92 0.38 -6.61 -1.03
CA SER A 92 1.55 -5.97 -0.43
C SER A 92 2.83 -6.76 -0.70
N CYS A 93 3.97 -6.10 -0.66
CA CYS A 93 5.24 -6.80 -0.66
C CYS A 93 5.50 -7.44 0.72
N LYS A 94 6.26 -8.55 0.74
CA LYS A 94 6.59 -9.27 1.98
C LYS A 94 7.30 -8.43 3.04
N ARG A 95 8.09 -7.43 2.64
CA ARG A 95 8.70 -6.49 3.59
C ARG A 95 7.61 -5.80 4.40
N CYS A 96 6.64 -5.17 3.72
CA CYS A 96 5.60 -4.42 4.41
C CYS A 96 4.63 -5.35 5.15
N ASN A 97 4.19 -6.45 4.51
CA ASN A 97 3.28 -7.43 5.11
C ASN A 97 3.90 -8.15 6.31
N MET A 98 4.98 -8.89 6.08
CA MET A 98 5.47 -9.87 7.05
C MET A 98 6.49 -9.27 8.02
N LYS A 99 7.40 -8.42 7.54
CA LYS A 99 8.50 -7.87 8.35
C LYS A 99 8.08 -6.63 9.15
N VAL A 100 7.28 -5.74 8.56
CA VAL A 100 6.95 -4.46 9.19
C VAL A 100 5.61 -4.50 9.91
N LYS A 101 4.51 -4.83 9.23
CA LYS A 101 3.18 -4.86 9.85
C LYS A 101 2.98 -6.13 10.68
N GLY A 102 3.17 -7.29 10.07
CA GLY A 102 2.95 -8.59 10.66
C GLY A 102 1.55 -8.71 11.27
N GLN A 103 1.49 -9.15 12.53
CA GLN A 103 0.25 -9.28 13.31
C GLN A 103 -0.01 -8.07 14.22
N ARG A 104 0.72 -6.96 14.05
CA ARG A 104 0.52 -5.76 14.86
C ARG A 104 -0.83 -5.12 14.57
N ILE A 105 -1.31 -4.33 15.54
CA ILE A 105 -2.61 -3.64 15.55
C ILE A 105 -2.50 -2.25 16.20
N ASP A 106 -1.28 -1.81 16.51
CA ASP A 106 -0.91 -0.50 17.07
C ASP A 106 -1.19 0.67 16.10
N PHE A 107 -1.68 0.34 14.90
CA PHE A 107 -2.11 1.28 13.89
C PHE A 107 -3.59 1.66 14.00
N LEU A 108 -4.36 0.99 14.87
CA LEU A 108 -5.78 1.27 15.09
C LEU A 108 -5.92 2.44 16.07
N ALA A 109 -6.83 3.37 15.76
CA ALA A 109 -7.11 4.52 16.60
C ALA A 109 -7.87 4.16 17.88
N ASP A 110 -8.60 3.04 17.86
CA ASP A 110 -9.42 2.57 18.95
C ASP A 110 -8.88 1.24 19.50
N ALA A 111 -8.36 1.30 20.73
CA ALA A 111 -7.86 0.14 21.46
C ALA A 111 -8.98 -0.81 21.95
N THR A 112 -10.24 -0.36 21.95
CA THR A 112 -11.40 -1.17 22.35
C THR A 112 -11.97 -2.01 21.21
N PHE A 113 -11.50 -1.76 19.98
CA PHE A 113 -11.93 -2.41 18.75
C PHE A 113 -13.41 -2.19 18.37
N ALA A 114 -14.11 -1.24 19.00
CA ALA A 114 -15.51 -0.96 18.74
C ALA A 114 -15.74 -0.44 17.31
N SER A 115 -14.75 0.26 16.75
CA SER A 115 -14.76 0.75 15.35
C SER A 115 -14.16 -0.22 14.33
N VAL A 116 -13.64 -1.38 14.75
CA VAL A 116 -13.04 -2.32 13.79
C VAL A 116 -14.15 -3.00 12.99
N GLY A 117 -14.05 -2.93 11.66
CA GLY A 117 -15.06 -3.50 10.77
C GLY A 117 -16.10 -2.51 10.27
N THR A 118 -16.09 -1.25 10.73
CA THR A 118 -17.08 -0.23 10.32
C THR A 118 -16.81 0.37 8.94
N GLN A 119 -15.75 -0.08 8.25
CA GLN A 119 -15.26 0.51 7.00
C GLN A 119 -14.99 2.03 7.12
N ASP A 120 -14.75 2.51 8.34
CA ASP A 120 -14.38 3.89 8.59
C ASP A 120 -12.86 4.04 8.51
N ASN A 121 -12.38 4.91 7.62
CA ASN A 121 -10.96 5.18 7.50
C ASN A 121 -10.40 5.84 8.77
N SER A 122 -11.21 6.54 9.57
CA SER A 122 -10.78 7.23 10.79
C SER A 122 -10.32 6.27 11.89
N ALA A 123 -10.74 5.00 11.81
CA ALA A 123 -10.31 3.93 12.71
C ALA A 123 -8.83 3.53 12.53
N TYR A 124 -8.15 4.04 11.50
CA TYR A 124 -6.76 3.71 11.16
C TYR A 124 -5.86 4.94 11.20
N HIS A 125 -4.73 4.86 11.88
CA HIS A 125 -3.75 5.94 11.94
C HIS A 125 -2.92 6.08 10.66
N PHE A 126 -2.66 4.97 9.96
CA PHE A 126 -1.99 5.01 8.66
C PHE A 126 -3.02 5.11 7.52
N VAL A 127 -2.55 5.49 6.34
CA VAL A 127 -3.35 5.49 5.11
C VAL A 127 -3.83 4.08 4.78
N HIS A 128 -5.12 3.82 4.93
CA HIS A 128 -5.77 2.55 4.68
C HIS A 128 -5.84 2.27 3.17
N PRO A 129 -5.31 1.13 2.68
CA PRO A 129 -5.21 0.82 1.24
C PRO A 129 -6.48 0.96 0.41
N ASN A 130 -7.62 0.71 1.06
CA ASN A 130 -8.91 0.59 0.40
C ASN A 130 -9.89 1.70 0.79
N LEU A 131 -9.63 2.44 1.88
CA LEU A 131 -10.60 3.40 2.44
C LEU A 131 -10.08 4.85 2.37
N ASP A 132 -8.80 5.04 2.06
CA ASP A 132 -8.18 6.34 1.83
C ASP A 132 -7.73 6.48 0.36
N GLU A 133 -7.78 7.69 -0.17
CA GLU A 133 -7.12 8.02 -1.44
C GLU A 133 -5.65 8.32 -1.18
N VAL A 134 -4.78 7.33 -1.36
CA VAL A 134 -3.35 7.44 -1.02
C VAL A 134 -2.67 8.67 -1.60
N ARG A 135 -3.06 9.12 -2.80
CA ARG A 135 -2.46 10.32 -3.44
C ARG A 135 -2.74 11.63 -2.71
N GLN A 136 -3.74 11.66 -1.82
CA GLN A 136 -4.01 12.81 -0.94
C GLN A 136 -3.09 12.85 0.28
N HIS A 137 -2.43 11.74 0.61
CA HIS A 137 -1.64 11.58 1.83
C HIS A 137 -0.15 11.41 1.57
N LEU A 138 0.20 10.68 0.50
CA LEU A 138 1.55 10.23 0.24
C LEU A 138 1.80 10.13 -1.27
N SER A 139 2.99 10.49 -1.69
CA SER A 139 3.51 10.23 -3.04
C SER A 139 4.86 9.55 -2.93
N ARG A 140 5.12 8.57 -3.80
CA ARG A 140 6.44 7.99 -3.99
C ARG A 140 6.98 8.47 -5.34
N VAL A 141 8.15 9.08 -5.34
CA VAL A 141 8.90 9.44 -6.54
C VAL A 141 10.05 8.46 -6.68
N ALA A 142 10.19 7.86 -7.84
CA ALA A 142 11.29 6.96 -8.14
C ALA A 142 11.80 7.18 -9.56
N LEU A 143 13.11 7.33 -9.69
CA LEU A 143 13.85 7.44 -10.95
C LEU A 143 15.03 6.49 -10.89
N GLU A 144 15.27 5.77 -11.99
CA GLU A 144 16.48 4.97 -12.19
C GLU A 144 17.02 5.21 -13.60
N VAL A 145 18.30 5.53 -13.71
CA VAL A 145 19.02 5.72 -14.98
C VAL A 145 20.40 5.10 -14.85
N ASP A 146 20.69 4.08 -15.65
CA ASP A 146 22.00 3.42 -15.73
C ASP A 146 22.63 3.01 -14.38
N GLY A 147 21.79 2.64 -13.41
CA GLY A 147 22.20 2.23 -12.06
C GLY A 147 22.13 3.34 -11.01
N GLU A 148 22.03 4.61 -11.42
CA GLU A 148 21.74 5.73 -10.54
C GLU A 148 20.27 5.77 -10.16
N ARG A 149 19.98 6.05 -8.90
CA ARG A 149 18.65 5.94 -8.31
C ARG A 149 18.30 7.12 -7.42
N LEU A 150 17.09 7.60 -7.61
CA LEU A 150 16.39 8.47 -6.68
C LEU A 150 15.12 7.74 -6.25
N VAL A 151 14.92 7.55 -4.95
CA VAL A 151 13.67 7.08 -4.37
C VAL A 151 13.33 7.99 -3.21
N SER A 152 12.16 8.62 -3.25
CA SER A 152 11.68 9.48 -2.18
C SER A 152 10.19 9.29 -1.90
N TYR A 153 9.82 9.49 -0.65
CA TYR A 153 8.44 9.52 -0.17
C TYR A 153 8.11 10.92 0.33
N VAL A 154 7.04 11.49 -0.23
CA VAL A 154 6.57 12.84 0.05
C VAL A 154 5.21 12.78 0.69
N VAL A 155 5.12 13.20 1.96
CA VAL A 155 3.84 13.37 2.66
C VAL A 155 3.14 14.60 2.09
N LYS A 156 1.87 14.45 1.72
CA LYS A 156 1.07 15.52 1.12
C LYS A 156 0.31 16.30 2.18
N GLY A 157 0.27 17.63 2.04
CA GLY A 157 -0.63 18.51 2.80
C GLY A 157 -0.55 18.38 4.33
N ASN A 158 0.64 18.12 4.88
CA ASN A 158 0.84 17.83 6.31
C ASN A 158 -0.07 16.70 6.84
N SER A 159 -0.38 15.72 5.98
CA SER A 159 -1.30 14.66 6.35
C SER A 159 -0.77 13.86 7.54
N ALA A 160 -1.49 13.90 8.67
CA ALA A 160 -1.19 13.09 9.85
C ALA A 160 -1.13 11.59 9.52
N LYS A 161 -2.08 11.09 8.71
CA LYS A 161 -2.08 9.70 8.23
C LYS A 161 -0.87 9.39 7.35
N GLY A 162 -0.50 10.33 6.47
CA GLY A 162 0.68 10.19 5.61
C GLY A 162 1.98 10.10 6.42
N THR A 163 2.15 10.99 7.40
CA THR A 163 3.30 10.97 8.33
C THR A 163 3.35 9.66 9.10
N PHE A 164 2.27 9.28 9.77
CA PHE A 164 2.21 8.02 10.51
C PHE A 164 2.49 6.82 9.59
N HIS A 165 1.95 6.81 8.37
CA HIS A 165 2.18 5.73 7.40
C HIS A 165 3.66 5.60 7.02
N VAL A 166 4.34 6.72 6.73
CA VAL A 166 5.78 6.75 6.41
C VAL A 166 6.61 6.17 7.55
N ASP A 167 6.31 6.53 8.79
CA ASP A 167 7.02 6.05 9.97
C ASP A 167 6.70 4.57 10.24
N TYR A 168 5.41 4.20 10.23
CA TYR A 168 4.94 2.86 10.52
C TYR A 168 5.54 1.81 9.59
N PHE A 169 5.55 2.10 8.28
CA PHE A 169 6.11 1.21 7.26
C PHE A 169 7.61 1.42 7.01
N ARG A 170 8.23 2.32 7.78
CA ARG A 170 9.66 2.65 7.71
C ARG A 170 10.07 2.97 6.28
N LEU A 171 9.31 3.85 5.62
CA LEU A 171 9.49 4.13 4.19
C LEU A 171 10.77 4.94 3.93
N ARG A 172 11.23 5.71 4.92
CA ARG A 172 12.51 6.43 4.88
C ARG A 172 13.72 5.50 4.70
N GLU A 173 13.65 4.26 5.19
CA GLU A 173 14.71 3.25 4.96
C GLU A 173 14.81 2.81 3.48
N LEU A 174 13.78 3.07 2.68
CA LEU A 174 13.74 2.76 1.26
C LEU A 174 14.11 3.96 0.38
N GLU A 175 14.38 5.12 0.98
CA GLU A 175 14.82 6.30 0.24
C GLU A 175 16.27 6.13 -0.20
N ILE A 176 16.56 6.56 -1.42
CA ILE A 176 17.85 6.42 -2.07
C ILE A 176 18.11 7.73 -2.81
N ALA A 177 19.30 8.29 -2.69
CA ALA A 177 19.74 9.44 -3.46
C ALA A 177 21.19 9.23 -3.90
N THR A 178 21.43 8.32 -4.85
CA THR A 178 22.81 8.05 -5.33
C THR A 178 23.31 9.16 -6.26
N PHE A 179 22.40 9.90 -6.89
CA PHE A 179 22.72 11.06 -7.71
C PHE A 179 23.44 12.21 -6.96
N ASP A 180 23.43 12.23 -5.62
CA ASP A 180 24.21 13.19 -4.84
C ASP A 180 25.68 12.75 -4.68
N ALA A 181 25.94 11.44 -4.75
CA ALA A 181 27.29 10.86 -4.67
C ALA A 181 27.96 10.79 -6.04
N ALA A 182 27.18 10.66 -7.11
CA ALA A 182 27.64 10.86 -8.47
C ALA A 182 27.70 12.37 -8.76
N GLN A 183 28.78 13.04 -8.33
CA GLN A 183 29.32 14.08 -9.22
C GLN A 183 29.67 13.34 -10.51
N ILE A 184 28.77 13.37 -11.48
CA ILE A 184 29.01 12.73 -12.76
C ILE A 184 30.13 13.54 -13.41
N GLU A 185 31.39 13.11 -13.20
CA GLU A 185 32.53 13.60 -13.96
C GLU A 185 32.24 13.31 -15.43
N GLY A 186 31.88 14.35 -16.17
CA GLY A 186 31.52 14.25 -17.58
C GLY A 186 30.03 14.06 -17.89
N ALA A 187 29.10 14.31 -16.96
CA ALA A 187 27.69 14.48 -17.36
C ALA A 187 27.59 15.67 -18.30
N GLU A 188 27.12 15.42 -19.52
CA GLU A 188 26.61 16.47 -20.40
C GLU A 188 25.64 17.36 -19.60
N GLU A 189 25.73 18.69 -19.74
CA GLU A 189 24.89 19.68 -19.02
C GLU A 189 23.41 19.29 -18.93
N ASN A 190 22.91 18.59 -19.95
CA ASN A 190 21.54 18.08 -20.06
C ASN A 190 21.15 17.08 -18.95
N ALA A 191 22.04 16.18 -18.53
CA ALA A 191 21.76 15.20 -17.49
C ALA A 191 21.67 15.86 -16.11
N SER A 192 22.53 16.85 -15.85
CA SER A 192 22.49 17.66 -14.62
C SER A 192 21.20 18.48 -14.55
N ALA A 193 20.81 19.14 -15.66
CA ALA A 193 19.58 19.90 -15.75
C ALA A 193 18.32 19.01 -15.56
N ALA A 194 18.30 17.81 -16.14
CA ALA A 194 17.19 16.86 -15.98
C ALA A 194 17.04 16.42 -14.50
N LEU A 195 18.16 16.14 -13.83
CA LEU A 195 18.16 15.76 -12.42
C LEU A 195 17.68 16.90 -11.51
N GLU A 196 18.11 18.14 -11.75
CA GLU A 196 17.58 19.30 -11.03
C GLU A 196 16.09 19.51 -11.29
N GLY A 197 15.61 19.25 -12.51
CA GLY A 197 14.19 19.23 -12.84
C GLY A 197 13.41 18.21 -11.98
N ILE A 198 13.95 17.01 -11.82
CA ILE A 198 13.32 15.95 -11.01
C ILE A 198 13.36 16.30 -9.52
N ARG A 199 14.47 16.85 -9.02
CA ARG A 199 14.55 17.39 -7.65
C ARG A 199 13.55 18.52 -7.44
N ALA A 200 13.37 19.40 -8.42
CA ALA A 200 12.35 20.45 -8.38
C ALA A 200 10.95 19.84 -8.28
N VAL A 201 10.63 18.81 -9.08
CA VAL A 201 9.35 18.08 -8.96
C VAL A 201 9.16 17.50 -7.56
N VAL A 202 10.18 16.87 -6.96
CA VAL A 202 10.08 16.35 -5.58
C VAL A 202 9.81 17.49 -4.59
N ARG A 203 10.56 18.59 -4.69
CA ARG A 203 10.38 19.78 -3.84
C ARG A 203 8.98 20.38 -4.02
N ASP A 204 8.47 20.47 -5.24
CA ASP A 204 7.16 21.02 -5.54
C ASP A 204 6.04 20.10 -5.07
N LEU A 205 6.21 18.79 -5.19
CA LEU A 205 5.29 17.82 -4.59
C LEU A 205 5.24 17.94 -3.07
N ALA A 206 6.34 18.31 -2.43
CA ALA A 206 6.41 18.59 -1.00
C ALA A 206 5.83 19.97 -0.63
N ARG A 207 5.96 20.96 -1.53
CA ARG A 207 5.49 22.35 -1.37
C ARG A 207 4.06 22.60 -1.84
N SER A 208 3.42 21.68 -2.57
CA SER A 208 2.00 21.76 -2.95
C SER A 208 1.05 21.66 -1.74
N THR A 209 1.57 21.94 -0.55
CA THR A 209 0.88 22.22 0.70
C THR A 209 0.00 23.46 0.52
N GLY A 210 -1.32 23.26 0.64
CA GLY A 210 -2.26 24.35 0.82
C GLY A 210 -2.70 25.07 -0.46
N ASN A 211 -3.57 24.42 -1.23
CA ASN A 211 -4.68 25.12 -1.89
C ASN A 211 -5.74 24.08 -2.28
N ALA A 212 -6.60 23.78 -1.30
CA ALA A 212 -7.90 23.19 -1.54
C ALA A 212 -8.83 23.70 -0.45
N VAL A 213 -9.53 24.80 -0.79
CA VAL A 213 -10.73 25.43 -0.20
C VAL A 213 -10.76 25.60 1.31
#